data_AF-A0A497D6K0-F1
#
_entry.id   AF-A0A497D6K0-F1
#
_cell.length_a   1.000
_cell.length_b   1.000
_cell.length_c   1.000
_cell.angle_alpha   90.00
_cell.angle_beta   90.00
_cell.angle_gamma   90.00
#
_symmetry.space_group_name_H-M   'P 1'
#
loop_
_entity.id
_entity.type
_entity.pdbx_description
1 polymer ?
#
loop_
_entity_poly.entity_id
_entity_poly.type
_entity_poly.pdbx_seq_one_letter_code
_entity_poly.pdbx_strand_id
1 'polypeptide(L)'
;QLMAANGYIIVAPNRRGVSGFGQAWQEQISGDYHGKSMGDYLTAIDEMAKEPYVDENRLGAVGASAGGYAVYYLAGVHDGRFKAFIAHDGIFNEEAQYLETEEMWFENWDKGGPFWEKDNKVAQEAYAHSPHKLVQNWDTPILIIHGQKDYRVVFTQGMTAFNAAVLRDVPAEFLYFPDENHWVLQPQNAILWQRVYFDWLDRWLK
;
A
#
# COMPACT_ATOMS: atom_id res chain seq x y z
N GLN A 1 -3.32 17.67 -5.58
CA GLN A 1 -4.01 18.98 -5.47
C GLN A 1 -5.18 18.94 -4.50
N LEU A 2 -6.12 17.98 -4.60
CA LEU A 2 -7.28 17.90 -3.68
C LEU A 2 -6.88 17.71 -2.21
N MET A 3 -5.87 16.88 -1.90
CA MET A 3 -5.36 16.76 -0.52
C MET A 3 -4.88 18.11 0.05
N ALA A 4 -4.10 18.87 -0.73
CA ALA A 4 -3.63 20.19 -0.30
C ALA A 4 -4.79 21.18 -0.12
N ALA A 5 -5.80 21.13 -1.00
CA ALA A 5 -7.00 21.94 -0.87
C ALA A 5 -7.83 21.59 0.38
N ASN A 6 -7.70 20.36 0.90
CA ASN A 6 -8.32 19.91 2.15
C ASN A 6 -7.42 20.07 3.39
N GLY A 7 -6.31 20.81 3.26
CA GLY A 7 -5.44 21.18 4.38
C GLY A 7 -4.33 20.18 4.71
N TYR A 8 -4.07 19.19 3.85
CA TYR A 8 -2.99 18.23 4.04
C TYR A 8 -1.68 18.68 3.41
N ILE A 9 -0.57 18.41 4.09
CA ILE A 9 0.78 18.42 3.51
C ILE A 9 0.99 17.07 2.83
N ILE A 10 1.54 17.07 1.61
CA ILE A 10 1.77 15.85 0.84
C ILE A 10 3.27 15.65 0.68
N VAL A 11 3.75 14.50 1.15
CA VAL A 11 5.12 14.02 0.94
C VAL A 11 5.06 12.89 -0.07
N ALA A 12 5.62 13.11 -1.25
CA ALA A 12 5.68 12.12 -2.33
C ALA A 12 7.13 11.97 -2.79
N PRO A 13 7.95 11.18 -2.06
CA PRO A 13 9.37 11.07 -2.37
C PRO A 13 9.59 10.26 -3.66
N ASN A 14 10.60 10.66 -4.43
CA ASN A 14 11.14 9.83 -5.52
C ASN A 14 11.98 8.69 -4.93
N ARG A 15 11.32 7.72 -4.31
CA ARG A 15 11.98 6.53 -3.75
C ARG A 15 12.70 5.72 -4.83
N ARG A 16 13.59 4.84 -4.42
CA ARG A 16 14.19 3.81 -5.29
C ARG A 16 13.10 3.01 -5.99
N GLY A 17 13.34 2.66 -7.25
CA GLY A 17 12.34 2.03 -8.12
C GLY A 17 11.53 2.98 -9.00
N VAL A 18 11.49 4.29 -8.71
CA VAL A 18 10.72 5.24 -9.53
C VAL A 18 11.37 5.45 -10.90
N SER A 19 10.56 5.45 -11.96
CA SER A 19 10.99 5.73 -13.33
C SER A 19 11.53 7.16 -13.48
N GLY A 20 12.45 7.36 -14.44
CA GLY A 20 13.01 8.68 -14.75
C GLY A 20 14.42 8.94 -14.18
N PHE A 21 14.94 8.00 -13.38
CA PHE A 21 16.29 8.08 -12.78
C PHE A 21 17.26 7.01 -13.33
N GLY A 22 16.89 6.35 -14.43
CA GLY A 22 17.68 5.30 -15.09
C GLY A 22 17.35 3.87 -14.62
N GLN A 23 17.89 2.88 -15.34
CA GLN A 23 17.63 1.46 -15.07
C GLN A 23 18.23 1.01 -13.74
N ALA A 24 19.47 1.42 -13.44
CA ALA A 24 20.14 1.10 -12.17
C ALA A 24 19.43 1.68 -10.93
N TRP A 25 18.57 2.69 -11.07
CA TRP A 25 17.72 3.17 -9.97
C TRP A 25 16.45 2.34 -9.82
N GLN A 26 15.86 1.93 -10.95
CA GLN A 26 14.66 1.09 -10.99
C GLN A 26 14.93 -0.31 -10.43
N GLU A 27 16.02 -0.94 -10.85
CA GLU A 27 16.39 -2.30 -10.45
C GLU A 27 16.73 -2.43 -8.95
N GLN A 28 16.90 -1.33 -8.21
CA GLN A 28 17.22 -1.39 -6.78
C GLN A 28 16.09 -1.97 -5.92
N ILE A 29 14.87 -2.08 -6.46
CA ILE A 29 13.74 -2.69 -5.76
C ILE A 29 13.34 -4.05 -6.33
N SER A 30 13.99 -4.51 -7.41
CA SER A 30 13.71 -5.83 -7.98
C SER A 30 14.06 -6.91 -6.96
N GLY A 31 13.10 -7.77 -6.63
CA GLY A 31 13.18 -8.74 -5.53
C GLY A 31 13.18 -8.13 -4.12
N ASP A 32 13.15 -6.79 -3.97
CA ASP A 32 13.29 -6.04 -2.72
C ASP A 32 12.17 -5.00 -2.53
N TYR A 33 10.95 -5.39 -2.86
CA TYR A 33 9.78 -4.50 -2.76
C TYR A 33 9.56 -4.03 -1.31
N HIS A 34 9.88 -4.88 -0.34
CA HIS A 34 9.71 -4.66 1.10
C HIS A 34 10.86 -3.89 1.78
N GLY A 35 12.06 -3.84 1.17
CA GLY A 35 13.25 -3.30 1.83
C GLY A 35 13.49 -1.83 1.52
N LYS A 36 14.41 -1.55 0.60
CA LYS A 36 14.96 -0.22 0.36
C LYS A 36 13.90 0.85 0.09
N SER A 37 12.87 0.49 -0.66
CA SER A 37 11.78 1.38 -1.05
C SER A 37 10.97 1.85 0.17
N MET A 38 10.77 0.98 1.17
CA MET A 38 10.07 1.29 2.42
C MET A 38 10.92 2.18 3.32
N GLY A 39 12.23 1.93 3.37
CA GLY A 39 13.18 2.80 4.06
C GLY A 39 13.20 4.23 3.50
N ASP A 40 13.05 4.38 2.18
CA ASP A 40 12.97 5.70 1.54
C ASP A 40 11.69 6.44 1.95
N TYR A 41 10.55 5.74 2.06
CA TYR A 41 9.30 6.34 2.55
C TYR A 41 9.41 6.79 4.01
N LEU A 42 9.95 5.92 4.88
CA LEU A 42 10.14 6.22 6.30
C LEU A 42 11.13 7.38 6.51
N THR A 43 12.23 7.39 5.76
CA THR A 43 13.20 8.50 5.82
C THR A 43 12.58 9.81 5.35
N ALA A 44 11.83 9.80 4.24
CA ALA A 44 11.19 11.00 3.72
C ALA A 44 10.19 11.60 4.72
N ILE A 45 9.39 10.76 5.40
CA ILE A 45 8.45 11.27 6.40
C ILE A 45 9.15 11.73 7.68
N ASP A 46 10.19 11.02 8.13
CA ASP A 46 10.97 11.39 9.31
C ASP A 46 11.71 12.73 9.11
N GLU A 47 12.24 12.98 7.91
CA GLU A 47 12.84 14.29 7.58
C GLU A 47 11.78 15.40 7.50
N MET A 48 10.63 15.12 6.87
CA MET A 48 9.56 16.11 6.73
C MET A 48 8.95 16.48 8.09
N ALA A 49 8.81 15.52 9.01
CA ALA A 49 8.24 15.71 10.34
C ALA A 49 9.02 16.73 11.20
N LYS A 50 10.27 17.04 10.86
CA LYS A 50 11.10 18.04 11.56
C LYS A 50 10.70 19.49 11.24
N GLU A 51 9.98 19.72 10.15
CA GLU A 51 9.59 21.06 9.76
C GLU A 51 8.49 21.62 10.68
N PRO A 52 8.55 22.90 11.08
CA PRO A 52 7.68 23.46 12.12
C PRO A 52 6.20 23.56 11.74
N TYR A 53 5.88 23.34 10.46
CA TYR A 53 4.51 23.33 9.93
C TYR A 53 3.94 21.92 9.76
N VAL A 54 4.68 20.87 10.13
CA VAL A 54 4.24 19.48 10.08
C VAL A 54 3.93 19.00 11.50
N ASP A 55 2.78 18.35 11.65
CA ASP A 55 2.40 17.71 12.91
C ASP A 55 2.73 16.22 12.87
N GLU A 56 3.82 15.84 13.54
CA GLU A 56 4.30 14.45 13.61
C GLU A 56 3.30 13.49 14.29
N ASN A 57 2.33 14.02 15.04
CA ASN A 57 1.30 13.20 15.67
C ASN A 57 0.08 12.97 14.78
N ARG A 58 0.06 13.52 13.55
CA ARG A 58 -1.04 13.39 12.59
C ARG A 58 -0.54 13.03 11.19
N LEU A 59 0.36 12.05 11.13
CA LEU A 59 0.90 11.51 9.87
C LEU A 59 -0.03 10.41 9.32
N GLY A 60 -0.31 10.46 8.02
CA GLY A 60 -1.04 9.40 7.31
C GLY A 60 -0.21 8.84 6.15
N ALA A 61 -0.41 7.56 5.85
CA ALA A 61 0.19 6.92 4.68
C ALA A 61 -0.92 6.38 3.76
N VAL A 62 -0.88 6.81 2.51
CA VAL A 62 -1.91 6.52 1.51
C VAL A 62 -1.25 6.06 0.21
N GLY A 63 -1.83 5.07 -0.44
CA GLY A 63 -1.24 4.51 -1.65
C GLY A 63 -2.21 3.65 -2.45
N ALA A 64 -2.00 3.63 -3.77
CA ALA A 64 -2.75 2.79 -4.70
C ALA A 64 -1.82 1.80 -5.41
N SER A 65 -2.31 0.62 -5.78
CA SER A 65 -1.55 -0.40 -6.51
C SER A 65 -0.27 -0.79 -5.74
N ALA A 66 0.92 -0.67 -6.34
CA ALA A 66 2.20 -0.83 -5.65
C ALA A 66 2.35 0.07 -4.40
N GLY A 67 1.67 1.23 -4.36
CA GLY A 67 1.56 2.06 -3.16
C GLY A 67 0.61 1.47 -2.11
N GLY A 68 -0.44 0.75 -2.52
CA GLY A 68 -1.31 0.00 -1.62
C GLY A 68 -0.57 -1.16 -0.95
N TYR A 69 0.29 -1.87 -1.71
CA TYR A 69 1.26 -2.82 -1.15
C TYR A 69 2.15 -2.15 -0.08
N ALA A 70 2.71 -0.98 -0.42
CA ALA A 70 3.55 -0.22 0.52
C ALA A 70 2.80 0.14 1.80
N VAL A 71 1.53 0.55 1.71
CA VAL A 71 0.70 0.85 2.87
C VAL A 71 0.50 -0.39 3.75
N TYR A 72 0.16 -1.54 3.17
CA TYR A 72 0.00 -2.77 3.96
C TYR A 72 1.30 -3.21 4.63
N TYR A 73 2.44 -3.05 3.95
CA TYR A 73 3.74 -3.37 4.52
C TYR A 73 4.09 -2.40 5.66
N LEU A 74 3.94 -1.09 5.42
CA LEU A 74 4.19 -0.04 6.41
C LEU A 74 3.31 -0.19 7.66
N ALA A 75 2.06 -0.64 7.51
CA ALA A 75 1.19 -0.95 8.65
C ALA A 75 1.79 -1.99 9.62
N GLY A 76 2.73 -2.81 9.16
CA GLY A 76 3.46 -3.76 10.00
C GLY A 76 4.82 -3.29 10.53
N VAL A 77 5.37 -2.16 10.04
CA VAL A 77 6.76 -1.73 10.31
C VAL A 77 6.94 -0.22 10.58
N HIS A 78 5.86 0.55 10.74
CA HIS A 78 5.97 2.01 10.85
C HIS A 78 6.40 2.54 12.23
N ASP A 79 6.53 1.68 13.25
CA ASP A 79 6.90 2.03 14.62
C ASP A 79 6.07 3.20 15.22
N GLY A 80 4.76 3.19 15.01
CA GLY A 80 3.87 4.21 15.56
C GLY A 80 3.90 5.57 14.85
N ARG A 81 4.63 5.72 13.74
CA ARG A 81 4.67 6.98 12.95
C ARG A 81 3.29 7.41 12.43
N PHE A 82 2.66 6.55 11.62
CA PHE A 82 1.37 6.85 11.00
C PHE A 82 0.20 6.60 11.95
N LYS A 83 -0.85 7.41 11.81
CA LYS A 83 -2.10 7.35 12.58
C LYS A 83 -3.31 6.96 11.74
N ALA A 84 -3.15 6.93 10.42
CA ALA A 84 -4.16 6.46 9.49
C ALA A 84 -3.51 5.91 8.23
N PHE A 85 -4.05 4.80 7.74
CA PHE A 85 -3.67 4.20 6.47
C PHE A 85 -4.83 4.22 5.47
N ILE A 86 -4.52 4.41 4.19
CA ILE A 86 -5.45 4.14 3.07
C ILE A 86 -4.72 3.29 2.01
N ALA A 87 -5.18 2.06 1.81
CA ALA A 87 -4.71 1.19 0.73
C ALA A 87 -5.79 1.05 -0.35
N HIS A 88 -5.42 1.27 -1.61
CA HIS A 88 -6.32 1.14 -2.76
C HIS A 88 -5.75 0.13 -3.76
N ASP A 89 -6.51 -0.91 -4.12
CA ASP A 89 -6.13 -1.93 -5.10
C ASP A 89 -4.71 -2.51 -4.86
N GLY A 90 -4.37 -2.73 -3.58
CA GLY A 90 -3.02 -3.11 -3.14
C GLY A 90 -2.83 -4.62 -2.97
N ILE A 91 -1.60 -5.09 -3.18
CA ILE A 91 -1.22 -6.49 -2.94
C ILE A 91 -0.96 -6.69 -1.45
N PHE A 92 -1.67 -7.63 -0.81
CA PHE A 92 -1.56 -7.93 0.62
C PHE A 92 -0.87 -9.29 0.88
N ASN A 93 -1.24 -10.30 0.10
CA ASN A 93 -0.67 -11.63 0.09
C ASN A 93 0.01 -11.92 -1.25
N GLU A 94 1.34 -11.97 -1.22
CA GLU A 94 2.19 -12.18 -2.39
C GLU A 94 2.06 -13.60 -2.95
N GLU A 95 1.89 -14.61 -2.09
CA GLU A 95 1.72 -15.99 -2.53
C GLU A 95 0.41 -16.17 -3.30
N ALA A 96 -0.66 -15.49 -2.85
CA ALA A 96 -1.93 -15.44 -3.56
C ALA A 96 -1.80 -14.64 -4.88
N GLN A 97 -1.13 -13.48 -4.84
CA GLN A 97 -0.93 -12.61 -6.00
C GLN A 97 -0.31 -13.37 -7.18
N TYR A 98 0.72 -14.18 -6.93
CA TYR A 98 1.40 -14.98 -7.95
C TYR A 98 0.43 -15.88 -8.74
N LEU A 99 -0.65 -16.35 -8.10
CA LEU A 99 -1.59 -17.31 -8.67
C LEU A 99 -2.84 -16.68 -9.28
N GLU A 100 -3.13 -15.42 -8.97
CA GLU A 100 -4.40 -14.78 -9.34
C GLU A 100 -4.24 -13.60 -10.32
N THR A 101 -3.04 -13.03 -10.45
CA THR A 101 -2.79 -11.88 -11.32
C THR A 101 -2.68 -12.23 -12.80
N GLU A 102 -3.11 -11.31 -13.66
CA GLU A 102 -2.74 -11.34 -15.08
C GLU A 102 -1.32 -10.82 -15.37
N GLU A 103 -0.69 -10.10 -14.43
CA GLU A 103 0.59 -9.40 -14.66
C GLU A 103 1.82 -10.29 -14.40
N MET A 104 1.84 -11.48 -15.03
CA MET A 104 2.85 -12.53 -14.80
C MET A 104 4.30 -12.11 -15.08
N TRP A 105 4.54 -10.99 -15.76
CA TRP A 105 5.89 -10.46 -15.95
C TRP A 105 6.52 -10.06 -14.60
N PHE A 106 5.78 -9.35 -13.74
CA PHE A 106 6.31 -8.92 -12.43
C PHE A 106 6.56 -10.12 -11.53
N GLU A 107 5.63 -11.07 -11.53
CA GLU A 107 5.71 -12.28 -10.72
C GLU A 107 6.90 -13.18 -11.12
N ASN A 108 7.11 -13.38 -12.43
CA ASN A 108 8.18 -14.24 -12.91
C ASN A 108 9.55 -13.56 -12.92
N TRP A 109 9.62 -12.28 -13.28
CA TRP A 109 10.90 -11.59 -13.44
C TRP A 109 11.25 -10.70 -12.28
N ASP A 110 10.34 -9.83 -11.85
CA ASP A 110 10.69 -8.79 -10.88
C ASP A 110 10.68 -9.30 -9.43
N LYS A 111 9.83 -10.28 -9.11
CA LYS A 111 9.85 -11.01 -7.83
C LYS A 111 10.71 -12.28 -7.88
N GLY A 112 11.21 -12.62 -9.07
CA GLY A 112 12.13 -13.73 -9.28
C GLY A 112 11.49 -15.11 -9.42
N GLY A 113 10.17 -15.23 -9.43
CA GLY A 113 9.48 -16.50 -9.71
C GLY A 113 8.56 -17.02 -8.59
N PRO A 114 8.14 -18.29 -8.67
CA PRO A 114 7.10 -18.84 -7.81
C PRO A 114 7.57 -19.12 -6.37
N PHE A 115 6.68 -18.95 -5.39
CA PHE A 115 6.98 -19.15 -3.97
C PHE A 115 7.30 -20.61 -3.56
N TRP A 116 6.95 -21.58 -4.40
CA TRP A 116 7.26 -23.00 -4.17
C TRP A 116 8.69 -23.40 -4.57
N GLU A 117 9.42 -22.55 -5.29
CA GLU A 117 10.84 -22.80 -5.61
C GLU A 117 11.73 -22.47 -4.40
N LYS A 118 11.92 -23.47 -3.53
CA LYS A 118 12.66 -23.29 -2.27
C LYS A 118 14.15 -22.98 -2.43
N ASP A 119 14.74 -23.35 -3.56
CA ASP A 119 16.14 -23.06 -3.88
C ASP A 119 16.36 -21.67 -4.50
N ASN A 120 15.27 -20.99 -4.89
CA ASN A 120 15.30 -19.65 -5.48
C ASN A 120 15.30 -18.58 -4.39
N LYS A 121 16.48 -18.10 -4.01
CA LYS A 121 16.65 -17.14 -2.91
C LYS A 121 15.91 -15.82 -3.12
N VAL A 122 15.85 -15.32 -4.36
CA VAL A 122 15.18 -14.05 -4.66
C VAL A 122 13.67 -14.19 -4.42
N ALA A 123 13.07 -15.25 -4.97
CA ALA A 123 11.68 -15.56 -4.72
C ALA A 123 11.42 -15.75 -3.22
N GLN A 124 12.19 -16.60 -2.53
CA GLN A 124 11.98 -16.85 -1.10
C GLN A 124 12.07 -15.57 -0.25
N GLU A 125 12.98 -14.65 -0.56
CA GLU A 125 13.10 -13.37 0.14
C GLU A 125 11.87 -12.47 -0.07
N ALA A 126 11.38 -12.36 -1.31
CA ALA A 126 10.20 -11.57 -1.63
C ALA A 126 8.96 -12.07 -0.86
N TYR A 127 8.70 -13.39 -0.85
CA TYR A 127 7.55 -13.95 -0.14
C TYR A 127 7.72 -13.98 1.38
N ALA A 128 8.94 -14.07 1.91
CA ALA A 128 9.19 -14.01 3.35
C ALA A 128 8.70 -12.70 3.97
N HIS A 129 8.73 -11.61 3.19
CA HIS A 129 8.33 -10.27 3.60
C HIS A 129 6.97 -9.84 3.04
N SER A 130 6.10 -10.79 2.70
CA SER A 130 4.75 -10.46 2.26
C SER A 130 3.95 -9.75 3.38
N PRO A 131 3.20 -8.66 3.09
CA PRO A 131 2.54 -7.85 4.12
C PRO A 131 1.64 -8.63 5.07
N HIS A 132 0.93 -9.65 4.59
CA HIS A 132 0.07 -10.49 5.43
C HIS A 132 0.81 -11.21 6.58
N LYS A 133 2.13 -11.36 6.51
CA LYS A 133 2.97 -11.96 7.57
C LYS A 133 3.28 -10.97 8.71
N LEU A 134 2.82 -9.73 8.61
CA LEU A 134 3.06 -8.65 9.58
C LEU A 134 1.79 -8.19 10.31
N VAL A 135 0.64 -8.83 10.06
CA VAL A 135 -0.68 -8.46 10.61
C VAL A 135 -0.70 -8.39 12.14
N GLN A 136 0.10 -9.21 12.81
CA GLN A 136 0.24 -9.19 14.26
C GLN A 136 0.71 -7.83 14.80
N ASN A 137 1.42 -7.05 13.98
CA ASN A 137 1.96 -5.73 14.31
C ASN A 137 1.02 -4.58 13.94
N TRP A 138 -0.09 -4.84 13.23
CA TRP A 138 -1.01 -3.77 12.84
C TRP A 138 -1.69 -3.20 14.10
N ASP A 139 -1.56 -1.89 14.29
CA ASP A 139 -2.07 -1.16 15.46
C ASP A 139 -2.81 0.14 15.08
N THR A 140 -2.84 0.48 13.79
CA THR A 140 -3.26 1.78 13.29
C THR A 140 -4.44 1.62 12.32
N PRO A 141 -5.47 2.49 12.42
CA PRO A 141 -6.64 2.41 11.55
C PRO A 141 -6.30 2.36 10.07
N ILE A 142 -7.01 1.49 9.32
CA ILE A 142 -6.82 1.35 7.87
C ILE A 142 -8.15 1.37 7.08
N LEU A 143 -8.23 2.24 6.07
CA LEU A 143 -9.27 2.17 5.04
C LEU A 143 -8.72 1.39 3.84
N ILE A 144 -9.50 0.41 3.39
CA ILE A 144 -9.17 -0.39 2.22
C ILE A 144 -10.20 -0.11 1.13
N ILE A 145 -9.73 0.12 -0.09
CA ILE A 145 -10.56 0.42 -1.25
C ILE A 145 -10.23 -0.59 -2.34
N HIS A 146 -11.23 -1.25 -2.92
CA HIS A 146 -10.99 -2.22 -3.99
C HIS A 146 -12.11 -2.31 -5.03
N GLY A 147 -11.74 -2.35 -6.31
CA GLY A 147 -12.63 -2.70 -7.43
C GLY A 147 -12.79 -4.21 -7.65
N GLN A 148 -14.02 -4.68 -7.84
CA GLN A 148 -14.32 -6.11 -8.07
C GLN A 148 -13.75 -6.64 -9.38
N LYS A 149 -13.70 -5.81 -10.44
CA LYS A 149 -13.24 -6.20 -11.78
C LYS A 149 -11.75 -5.91 -11.97
N ASP A 150 -11.02 -5.77 -10.86
CA ASP A 150 -9.57 -5.73 -10.90
C ASP A 150 -9.01 -7.15 -11.09
N TYR A 151 -8.39 -7.38 -12.24
CA TYR A 151 -7.74 -8.65 -12.58
C TYR A 151 -6.21 -8.57 -12.44
N ARG A 152 -5.67 -7.39 -12.12
CA ARG A 152 -4.24 -7.19 -11.83
C ARG A 152 -3.95 -7.49 -10.38
N VAL A 153 -4.77 -6.95 -9.49
CA VAL A 153 -4.78 -7.23 -8.06
C VAL A 153 -6.20 -7.61 -7.69
N VAL A 154 -6.48 -8.89 -7.51
CA VAL A 154 -7.86 -9.36 -7.33
C VAL A 154 -8.42 -8.84 -6.01
N PHE A 155 -9.72 -8.48 -5.98
CA PHE A 155 -10.38 -7.86 -4.82
C PHE A 155 -10.27 -8.66 -3.51
N THR A 156 -9.98 -9.96 -3.61
CA THR A 156 -9.68 -10.84 -2.47
C THR A 156 -8.47 -10.36 -1.67
N GLN A 157 -7.51 -9.65 -2.28
CA GLN A 157 -6.40 -9.00 -1.59
C GLN A 157 -6.88 -7.94 -0.59
N GLY A 158 -7.77 -7.04 -1.02
CA GLY A 158 -8.39 -6.04 -0.13
C GLY A 158 -9.30 -6.69 0.92
N MET A 159 -10.13 -7.66 0.53
CA MET A 159 -11.03 -8.36 1.46
C MET A 159 -10.27 -9.12 2.56
N THR A 160 -9.17 -9.78 2.20
CA THR A 160 -8.33 -10.50 3.17
C THR A 160 -7.60 -9.55 4.11
N ALA A 161 -7.08 -8.43 3.61
CA ALA A 161 -6.49 -7.37 4.43
C ALA A 161 -7.50 -6.76 5.41
N PHE A 162 -8.73 -6.49 4.96
CA PHE A 162 -9.79 -5.94 5.80
C PHE A 162 -10.16 -6.89 6.93
N ASN A 163 -10.42 -8.16 6.61
CA ASN A 163 -10.72 -9.16 7.63
C ASN A 163 -9.54 -9.37 8.59
N ALA A 164 -8.30 -9.30 8.11
CA ALA A 164 -7.12 -9.37 8.96
C ALA A 164 -7.09 -8.21 9.98
N ALA A 165 -7.34 -6.97 9.56
CA ALA A 165 -7.43 -5.82 10.45
C ALA A 165 -8.55 -5.98 11.49
N VAL A 166 -9.75 -6.34 11.04
CA VAL A 166 -10.92 -6.54 11.93
C VAL A 166 -10.64 -7.64 12.97
N LEU A 167 -10.03 -8.76 12.57
CA LEU A 167 -9.66 -9.85 13.47
C LEU A 167 -8.54 -9.48 14.48
N ARG A 168 -7.83 -8.38 14.24
CA ARG A 168 -6.82 -7.81 15.15
C ARG A 168 -7.37 -6.68 16.01
N ASP A 169 -8.68 -6.44 15.96
CA ASP A 169 -9.36 -5.32 16.62
C ASP A 169 -8.80 -3.95 16.16
N VAL A 170 -8.23 -3.88 14.95
CA VAL A 170 -7.78 -2.63 14.33
C VAL A 170 -8.99 -1.98 13.64
N PRO A 171 -9.28 -0.69 13.90
CA PRO A 171 -10.35 0.01 13.21
C PRO A 171 -10.15 -0.03 11.69
N ALA A 172 -11.08 -0.64 10.97
CA ALA A 172 -10.98 -0.80 9.53
C ALA A 172 -12.30 -0.54 8.82
N GLU A 173 -12.21 0.02 7.61
CA GLU A 173 -13.34 0.17 6.69
C GLU A 173 -12.97 -0.42 5.32
N PHE A 174 -13.95 -0.96 4.60
CA PHE A 174 -13.77 -1.50 3.25
C PHE A 174 -14.74 -0.83 2.27
N LEU A 175 -14.21 0.00 1.38
CA LEU A 175 -14.95 0.60 0.28
C LEU A 175 -14.82 -0.28 -0.97
N TYR A 176 -15.87 -1.05 -1.21
CA TYR A 176 -15.93 -2.02 -2.31
C TYR A 176 -16.72 -1.48 -3.50
N PHE A 177 -16.13 -1.53 -4.69
CA PHE A 177 -16.79 -1.14 -5.93
C PHE A 177 -17.07 -2.35 -6.82
N PRO A 178 -18.32 -2.83 -6.91
CA PRO A 178 -18.66 -4.04 -7.67
C PRO A 178 -18.48 -3.89 -9.19
N ASP A 179 -18.42 -2.66 -9.68
CA ASP A 179 -18.43 -2.36 -11.11
C ASP A 179 -17.19 -1.64 -11.63
N GLU A 180 -16.22 -1.32 -10.76
CA GLU A 180 -14.91 -0.75 -11.09
C GLU A 180 -13.84 -1.82 -11.28
N ASN A 181 -12.75 -1.45 -11.97
CA ASN A 181 -11.55 -2.27 -12.16
C ASN A 181 -10.42 -1.76 -11.24
N HIS A 182 -9.15 -1.88 -11.66
CA HIS A 182 -7.96 -1.32 -10.98
C HIS A 182 -7.93 0.22 -10.87
N TRP A 183 -9.04 0.87 -11.22
CA TRP A 183 -9.24 2.31 -11.21
C TRP A 183 -10.70 2.60 -10.85
N VAL A 184 -10.95 3.76 -10.26
CA VAL A 184 -12.30 4.29 -10.08
C VAL A 184 -12.61 5.24 -11.23
N LEU A 185 -13.41 4.78 -12.19
CA LEU A 185 -13.66 5.47 -13.46
C LEU A 185 -15.07 6.06 -13.55
N GLN A 186 -16.07 5.46 -12.89
CA GLN A 186 -17.42 5.97 -12.95
C GLN A 186 -17.54 7.26 -12.12
N PRO A 187 -18.20 8.33 -12.64
CA PRO A 187 -18.28 9.60 -11.95
C PRO A 187 -18.91 9.52 -10.54
N GLN A 188 -19.96 8.71 -10.38
CA GLN A 188 -20.65 8.55 -9.09
C GLN A 188 -19.75 7.83 -8.07
N ASN A 189 -19.05 6.79 -8.52
CA ASN A 189 -18.09 6.08 -7.69
C ASN A 189 -16.90 6.97 -7.33
N ALA A 190 -16.41 7.81 -8.26
CA ALA A 190 -15.35 8.78 -7.98
C ALA A 190 -15.77 9.80 -6.92
N ILE A 191 -17.02 10.28 -6.93
CA ILE A 191 -17.55 11.17 -5.88
C ILE A 191 -17.58 10.45 -4.52
N LEU A 192 -18.06 9.20 -4.49
CA LEU A 192 -18.08 8.40 -3.27
C LEU A 192 -16.67 8.14 -2.74
N TRP A 193 -15.75 7.77 -3.63
CA TRP A 193 -14.33 7.55 -3.33
C TRP A 193 -13.72 8.77 -2.67
N GLN A 194 -13.88 9.96 -3.27
CA GLN A 194 -13.33 11.21 -2.71
C GLN A 194 -13.92 11.51 -1.33
N ARG A 195 -15.23 11.32 -1.15
CA ARG A 195 -15.91 11.56 0.12
C ARG A 195 -15.36 10.64 1.22
N VAL A 196 -15.38 9.33 1.00
CA VAL A 196 -14.92 8.34 1.99
C VAL A 196 -13.43 8.52 2.28
N TYR A 197 -12.62 8.79 1.25
CA TYR A 197 -11.19 9.06 1.38
C TYR A 197 -10.91 10.23 2.34
N PHE A 198 -11.55 11.38 2.12
CA PHE A 198 -11.35 12.55 2.98
C PHE A 198 -12.02 12.43 4.35
N ASP A 199 -13.22 11.83 4.43
CA ASP A 199 -13.88 11.59 5.72
C ASP A 199 -13.02 10.69 6.63
N TRP A 200 -12.32 9.72 6.05
CA TRP A 200 -11.39 8.85 6.77
C TRP A 200 -10.15 9.62 7.27
N LEU A 201 -9.48 10.37 6.39
CA LEU A 201 -8.32 11.16 6.79
C LEU A 201 -8.69 12.22 7.82
N ASP A 202 -9.84 12.88 7.68
CA ASP A 202 -10.31 13.90 8.61
C ASP A 202 -10.57 13.28 9.99
N ARG A 203 -11.19 12.10 10.05
CA ARG A 203 -11.50 11.43 11.32
C ARG A 203 -10.26 11.10 12.16
N TRP A 204 -9.17 10.72 11.52
CA TRP A 204 -7.98 10.22 12.21
C TRP A 204 -6.82 11.21 12.29
N LEU A 205 -6.81 12.23 11.42
CA LEU A 205 -5.71 13.18 11.29
C LEU A 205 -6.12 14.64 11.53
N LYS A 206 -7.37 14.92 11.96
CA LYS A 206 -7.81 16.28 12.32
C LYS A 206 -8.39 16.37 13.72
#